data_AF-A0A957UZ36-F1
#
_entry.id   AF-A0A957UZ36-F1
#
_cell.length_a   1.000
_cell.length_b   1.000
_cell.length_c   1.000
_cell.angle_alpha   90.00
_cell.angle_beta   90.00
_cell.angle_gamma   90.00
#
_symmetry.space_group_name_H-M   'P 1'
#
loop_
_entity.id
_entity.type
_entity.pdbx_description
1 polymer ?
#
loop_
_entity_poly.entity_id
_entity_poly.type
_entity_poly.pdbx_seq_one_letter_code
_entity_poly.pdbx_strand_id
1 'polypeptide(L)'
;PYIRQQCQWLDYSLYHLDGVGAMRHLDALLEIEELDAIQWTPGVGQPQGGDPCWYDLYRRILAGGKSIMPAWVEIDELQPLLDAVGPNGLNILMHFTSERDIDRALAIAEQYR
;
A
#
# COMPACT_ATOMS: atom_id res chain seq x y z
N PRO A 1 12.31 -4.60 18.36
CA PRO A 1 13.56 -3.89 18.73
C PRO A 1 14.45 -3.59 17.51
N TYR A 2 14.80 -4.59 16.69
CA TYR A 2 15.69 -4.38 15.53
C TYR A 2 15.07 -3.56 14.39
N ILE A 3 13.80 -3.78 14.05
CA ILE A 3 13.11 -2.99 13.02
C ILE A 3 13.09 -1.51 13.42
N ARG A 4 12.78 -1.20 14.67
CA ARG A 4 12.80 0.18 15.19
C ARG A 4 14.18 0.83 15.03
N GLN A 5 15.26 0.12 15.38
CA GLN A 5 16.63 0.64 15.20
C GLN A 5 16.97 0.91 13.73
N GLN A 6 16.49 0.06 12.81
CA GLN A 6 16.67 0.26 11.38
C GLN A 6 15.87 1.48 10.89
N CYS A 7 14.61 1.62 11.33
CA CYS A 7 13.78 2.78 11.03
C CYS A 7 14.41 4.09 11.54
N GLN A 8 14.97 4.09 12.75
CA GLN A 8 15.68 5.26 13.32
C GLN A 8 16.94 5.67 12.53
N TRP A 9 17.51 4.76 11.74
CA TRP A 9 18.68 5.02 10.91
C TRP A 9 18.33 5.50 9.49
N LEU A 10 17.12 5.21 9.02
CA LEU A 10 16.63 5.57 7.69
C LEU A 10 15.85 6.89 7.77
N ASP A 11 15.98 7.74 6.76
CA ASP A 11 15.16 8.97 6.68
C ASP A 11 13.68 8.66 6.39
N TYR A 12 13.43 7.63 5.57
CA TYR A 12 12.11 7.12 5.23
C TYR A 12 12.13 5.60 5.10
N SER A 13 11.23 4.93 5.81
CA SER A 13 11.21 3.47 5.96
C SER A 13 9.93 2.84 5.41
N LEU A 14 10.09 1.77 4.64
CA LEU A 14 9.00 0.98 4.08
C LEU A 14 9.18 -0.47 4.51
N TYR A 15 8.19 -1.03 5.22
CA TYR A 15 8.21 -2.43 5.62
C TYR A 15 7.43 -3.30 4.64
N HIS A 16 8.07 -4.35 4.12
CA HIS A 16 7.44 -5.33 3.23
C HIS A 16 6.62 -6.34 4.03
N LEU A 17 5.29 -6.23 3.96
CA LEU A 17 4.35 -7.15 4.61
C LEU A 17 3.93 -8.25 3.62
N ASP A 18 4.64 -9.38 3.70
CA ASP A 18 4.53 -10.49 2.75
C ASP A 18 3.43 -11.50 3.10
N GLY A 19 2.27 -11.30 2.51
CA GLY A 19 1.16 -12.24 2.48
C GLY A 19 0.26 -12.19 3.72
N VAL A 20 -0.89 -12.83 3.57
CA VAL A 20 -1.93 -12.95 4.62
C VAL A 20 -1.39 -13.51 5.94
N GLY A 21 -0.40 -14.40 5.88
CA GLY A 21 0.25 -14.97 7.05
C GLY A 21 1.02 -13.93 7.88
N ALA A 22 1.53 -12.87 7.27
CA ALA A 22 2.29 -11.82 7.94
C ALA A 22 1.39 -10.76 8.60
N MET A 23 0.12 -10.65 8.20
CA MET A 23 -0.84 -9.68 8.76
C MET A 23 -0.98 -9.76 10.29
N ARG A 24 -0.69 -10.93 10.90
CA ARG A 24 -0.66 -11.10 12.35
C ARG A 24 0.34 -10.18 13.07
N HIS A 25 1.33 -9.66 12.34
CA HIS A 25 2.36 -8.75 12.85
C HIS A 25 1.99 -7.28 12.69
N LEU A 26 0.87 -6.97 12.04
CA LEU A 26 0.49 -5.61 11.71
C LEU A 26 0.43 -4.70 12.94
N ASP A 27 -0.18 -5.15 14.03
CA ASP A 27 -0.28 -4.34 15.25
C ASP A 27 1.09 -3.93 15.79
N ALA A 28 2.02 -4.88 15.86
CA ALA A 28 3.38 -4.60 16.32
C ALA A 28 4.15 -3.67 15.38
N LEU A 29 3.82 -3.66 14.08
CA LEU A 29 4.42 -2.72 13.11
C LEU A 29 3.84 -1.31 13.27
N LEU A 30 2.53 -1.19 13.50
CA LEU A 30 1.87 0.11 13.71
C LEU A 30 2.33 0.80 15.00
N GLU A 31 2.77 0.05 16.01
CA GLU A 31 3.37 0.58 17.25
C GLU A 31 4.78 1.17 17.06
N ILE A 32 5.43 0.97 15.91
CA ILE A 32 6.74 1.54 15.60
C ILE A 32 6.52 2.95 15.06
N GLU A 33 6.68 3.95 15.92
CA GLU A 33 6.51 5.37 15.55
C GLU A 33 7.39 5.76 14.35
N GLU A 34 8.63 5.26 14.32
CA GLU A 34 9.64 5.57 13.31
C GLU A 34 9.42 4.85 11.97
N LEU A 35 8.48 3.91 11.87
CA LEU A 35 8.13 3.29 10.59
C LEU A 35 7.25 4.26 9.80
N ASP A 36 7.53 4.51 8.52
CA ASP A 36 6.75 5.48 7.73
C ASP A 36 5.65 4.82 6.91
N ALA A 37 5.94 3.66 6.33
CA ALA A 37 5.07 3.01 5.37
C ALA A 37 5.09 1.49 5.44
N ILE A 38 4.02 0.86 4.96
CA ILE A 38 3.90 -0.58 4.78
C ILE A 38 3.64 -0.87 3.30
N GLN A 39 4.40 -1.78 2.71
CA GLN A 39 4.05 -2.37 1.42
C GLN A 39 3.22 -3.62 1.66
N TRP A 40 2.03 -3.68 1.06
CA TRP A 40 1.17 -4.86 1.12
C TRP A 40 1.34 -5.74 -0.11
N THR A 41 1.73 -6.98 0.14
CA THR A 41 1.93 -8.02 -0.88
C THR A 41 0.99 -9.18 -0.55
N PRO A 42 -0.13 -9.40 -1.27
CA PRO A 42 -1.14 -10.40 -0.88
C PRO A 42 -0.64 -11.85 -0.81
N GLY A 43 0.42 -12.17 -1.55
CA GLY A 43 0.99 -13.51 -1.67
C GLY A 43 0.30 -14.37 -2.73
N VAL A 44 0.86 -15.54 -3.02
CA VAL A 44 0.39 -16.41 -4.11
C VAL A 44 -1.04 -16.89 -3.88
N GLY A 45 -1.87 -16.78 -4.92
CA GLY A 45 -3.26 -17.27 -4.91
C GLY A 45 -4.27 -16.32 -4.26
N GLN A 46 -3.83 -15.14 -3.82
CA GLN A 46 -4.69 -14.08 -3.30
C GLN A 46 -5.03 -13.05 -4.39
N PRO A 47 -6.14 -12.30 -4.23
CA PRO A 47 -6.41 -11.13 -5.06
C PRO A 47 -5.28 -10.10 -5.00
N GLN A 48 -5.07 -9.36 -6.09
CA GLN A 48 -4.03 -8.34 -6.19
C GLN A 48 -4.26 -7.17 -5.22
N GLY A 49 -3.27 -6.29 -5.08
CA GLY A 49 -3.33 -5.17 -4.13
C GLY A 49 -4.41 -4.13 -4.42
N GLY A 50 -5.05 -4.14 -5.59
CA GLY A 50 -6.17 -3.24 -5.87
C GLY A 50 -7.53 -3.79 -5.42
N ASP A 51 -7.60 -5.06 -5.00
CA ASP A 51 -8.86 -5.72 -4.69
C ASP A 51 -9.53 -5.12 -3.43
N PRO A 52 -10.86 -4.87 -3.47
CA PRO A 52 -11.61 -4.31 -2.35
C PRO A 52 -11.52 -5.09 -1.03
N CYS A 53 -11.21 -6.39 -1.05
CA CYS A 53 -11.05 -7.17 0.18
C CYS A 53 -9.92 -6.65 1.08
N TRP A 54 -8.98 -5.85 0.54
CA TRP A 54 -7.88 -5.27 1.29
C TRP A 54 -8.13 -3.83 1.78
N TYR A 55 -9.24 -3.19 1.41
CA TYR A 55 -9.42 -1.76 1.73
C TYR A 55 -9.48 -1.48 3.23
N ASP A 56 -10.05 -2.38 4.03
CA ASP A 56 -10.06 -2.25 5.49
C ASP A 56 -8.66 -2.36 6.10
N LEU A 57 -7.78 -3.19 5.50
CA LEU A 57 -6.37 -3.23 5.87
C LEU A 57 -5.71 -1.88 5.59
N TYR A 58 -5.96 -1.27 4.43
CA TYR A 58 -5.36 0.01 4.05
C TYR A 58 -5.82 1.14 4.98
N ARG A 59 -7.13 1.21 5.27
CA ARG A 59 -7.66 2.17 6.23
C ARG A 59 -7.06 2.01 7.63
N ARG A 60 -6.85 0.76 8.08
CA ARG A 60 -6.22 0.49 9.37
C ARG A 60 -4.76 0.95 9.41
N ILE A 61 -4.00 0.75 8.33
CA ILE A 61 -2.61 1.19 8.21
C ILE A 61 -2.53 2.73 8.24
N LEU A 62 -3.37 3.39 7.44
CA LEU A 62 -3.47 4.85 7.40
C LEU A 62 -3.90 5.45 8.75
N ALA A 63 -4.88 4.83 9.41
CA ALA A 63 -5.32 5.24 10.75
C ALA A 63 -4.24 5.06 11.81
N GLY A 64 -3.31 4.12 11.62
CA GLY A 64 -2.09 3.96 12.42
C GLY A 64 -0.99 4.99 12.12
N GLY A 65 -1.26 5.98 11.26
CA GLY A 65 -0.31 7.02 10.88
C GLY A 65 0.77 6.57 9.91
N LYS A 66 0.55 5.44 9.22
CA LYS A 66 1.51 4.86 8.25
C LYS A 66 0.97 5.00 6.84
N SER A 67 1.86 5.29 5.89
CA SER A 67 1.52 5.21 4.47
C SER A 67 1.41 3.76 4.01
N ILE A 68 0.71 3.52 2.90
CA ILE A 68 0.50 2.18 2.34
C ILE A 68 0.93 2.13 0.88
N MET A 69 1.59 1.03 0.52
CA MET A 69 1.94 0.68 -0.85
C MET A 69 1.32 -0.65 -1.26
N PRO A 70 0.09 -0.65 -1.81
CA PRO A 70 -0.51 -1.84 -2.38
C PRO A 70 0.30 -2.29 -3.61
N ALA A 71 0.69 -3.57 -3.64
CA ALA A 71 1.45 -4.14 -4.73
C ALA A 71 0.54 -4.68 -5.86
N TRP A 72 0.98 -4.45 -7.10
CA TRP A 72 0.37 -4.99 -8.32
C TRP A 72 -1.08 -4.57 -8.53
N VAL A 73 -1.40 -3.32 -8.25
CA VAL A 73 -2.71 -2.74 -8.58
C VAL A 73 -2.87 -2.71 -10.09
N GLU A 74 -3.96 -3.29 -10.59
CA GLU A 74 -4.29 -3.29 -12.01
C GLU A 74 -5.01 -1.98 -12.41
N ILE A 75 -4.98 -1.66 -13.70
CA ILE A 75 -5.49 -0.37 -14.20
C ILE A 75 -6.96 -0.11 -13.84
N ASP A 76 -7.80 -1.15 -13.88
CA ASP A 76 -9.23 -1.05 -13.58
C ASP A 76 -9.52 -1.05 -12.07
N GLU A 77 -8.51 -1.33 -11.23
CA GLU A 77 -8.60 -1.29 -9.77
C GLU A 77 -8.18 0.06 -9.19
N LEU A 78 -7.41 0.86 -9.93
CA LEU A 78 -6.86 2.13 -9.47
C LEU A 78 -7.94 3.11 -9.00
N GLN A 79 -8.94 3.38 -9.85
CA GLN A 79 -9.99 4.34 -9.52
C GLN A 79 -10.85 3.86 -8.33
N PRO A 80 -11.36 2.62 -8.29
CA PRO A 80 -12.07 2.09 -7.12
C PRO A 80 -11.27 2.18 -5.81
N LEU A 81 -9.96 1.89 -5.86
CA LEU A 81 -9.08 2.00 -4.69
C LEU A 81 -9.00 3.45 -4.19
N LEU A 82 -8.76 4.41 -5.09
CA LEU A 82 -8.67 5.83 -4.74
C LEU A 82 -10.00 6.38 -4.22
N ASP A 83 -11.14 5.96 -4.79
CA ASP A 83 -12.47 6.33 -4.32
C ASP A 83 -12.75 5.82 -2.90
N ALA A 84 -12.32 4.59 -2.59
CA ALA A 84 -12.67 3.91 -1.35
C ALA A 84 -11.74 4.24 -0.16
N VAL A 85 -10.49 4.60 -0.43
CA VAL A 85 -9.44 4.81 0.59
C VAL A 85 -8.93 6.26 0.58
N GLY A 86 -9.11 6.98 -0.53
CA GLY A 86 -8.56 8.32 -0.74
C GLY A 86 -7.10 8.29 -1.21
N PRO A 87 -6.56 9.41 -1.72
CA PRO A 87 -5.19 9.46 -2.25
C PRO A 87 -4.11 9.70 -1.18
N ASN A 88 -4.49 10.21 -0.01
CA ASN A 88 -3.53 10.63 1.02
C ASN A 88 -2.85 9.42 1.68
N GLY A 89 -1.51 9.40 1.66
CA GLY A 89 -0.72 8.32 2.24
C GLY A 89 -0.64 7.06 1.37
N LEU A 90 -1.06 7.12 0.10
CA LEU A 90 -0.92 6.02 -0.85
C LEU A 90 0.31 6.21 -1.74
N ASN A 91 1.10 5.15 -1.88
CA ASN A 91 2.13 4.99 -2.92
C ASN A 91 1.79 3.73 -3.70
N ILE A 92 1.22 3.82 -4.90
CA ILE A 92 0.64 2.63 -5.55
C ILE A 92 1.66 1.99 -6.50
N LEU A 93 1.95 0.70 -6.30
CA LEU A 93 2.75 -0.08 -7.25
C LEU A 93 1.82 -0.74 -8.25
N MET A 94 1.84 -0.25 -9.48
CA MET A 94 1.05 -0.79 -10.58
C MET A 94 1.87 -1.68 -11.50
N HIS A 95 1.20 -2.62 -12.15
CA HIS A 95 1.75 -3.37 -13.27
C HIS A 95 1.15 -2.82 -14.57
N PHE A 96 2.00 -2.42 -15.52
CA PHE A 96 1.58 -1.90 -16.81
C PHE A 96 2.05 -2.83 -17.92
N THR A 97 1.18 -3.07 -18.90
CA THR A 97 1.51 -3.91 -20.07
C THR A 97 1.67 -3.10 -21.35
N SER A 98 1.28 -1.83 -21.33
CA SER A 98 1.36 -0.92 -22.47
C SER A 98 1.47 0.55 -22.03
N GLU A 99 1.95 1.42 -22.92
CA GLU A 99 1.94 2.88 -22.70
C GLU A 99 0.52 3.41 -22.48
N ARG A 100 -0.48 2.81 -23.14
CA ARG A 100 -1.89 3.17 -22.96
C ARG A 100 -2.36 2.98 -21.51
N ASP A 101 -1.85 1.97 -20.80
CA ASP A 101 -2.19 1.76 -19.40
C ASP A 101 -1.63 2.87 -18.52
N ILE A 102 -0.43 3.36 -18.84
CA ILE A 102 0.22 4.49 -18.15
C ILE A 102 -0.60 5.77 -18.35
N ASP A 103 -0.98 6.08 -19.61
CA ASP A 103 -1.80 7.26 -19.91
C ASP A 103 -3.14 7.24 -19.17
N ARG A 104 -3.80 6.06 -19.12
CA ARG A 104 -5.03 5.86 -18.35
C ARG A 104 -4.80 6.08 -16.86
N ALA A 105 -3.72 5.54 -16.29
CA ALA A 105 -3.41 5.69 -14.88
C ALA A 105 -3.16 7.16 -14.50
N LEU A 106 -2.43 7.89 -15.34
CA LEU A 106 -2.21 9.33 -15.16
C LEU A 106 -3.52 10.12 -15.22
N ALA A 107 -4.37 9.86 -16.20
CA ALA A 107 -5.67 10.52 -16.33
C ALA A 107 -6.62 10.23 -15.14
N ILE A 108 -6.53 9.04 -14.53
CA ILE A 108 -7.23 8.72 -13.28
C ILE A 108 -6.62 9.52 -12.13
N ALA A 109 -5.31 9.44 -11.93
CA ALA A 109 -4.62 10.09 -10.81
C ALA A 109 -4.77 11.63 -10.80
N GLU A 110 -4.86 12.26 -11.97
CA GLU A 110 -5.12 13.70 -12.10
C GLU A 110 -6.46 14.14 -11.50
N GLN A 111 -7.46 13.25 -11.44
CA GLN A 111 -8.77 13.57 -10.85
C GLN A 111 -8.74 13.70 -9.32
N TYR A 112 -7.66 13.24 -8.68
CA TYR A 112 -7.49 13.21 -7.22
C TYR A 112 -6.40 14.17 -6.72
N ARG A 113 -5.88 15.05 -7.60
CA ARG A 113 -4.89 16.08 -7.25
C ARG A 113 -5.51 17.37 -6.70
#